data_AF-A0A955PCY6-F1
#
_entry.id   AF-A0A955PCY6-F1
#
_cell.length_a   1.000
_cell.length_b   1.000
_cell.length_c   1.000
_cell.angle_alpha   90.00
_cell.angle_beta   90.00
_cell.angle_gamma   90.00
#
_symmetry.space_group_name_H-M   'P 1'
#
loop_
_entity.id
_entity.type
_entity.pdbx_description
1 polymer ?
#
loop_
_entity_poly.entity_id
_entity_poly.type
_entity_poly.pdbx_seq_one_letter_code
_entity_poly.pdbx_strand_id
1 'polypeptide(L)'
;MKFRSFDNSAEEETGLPLTPLIDIIFLLLIFYISIGRIQQVESQIALSLPTAQSAESPQQSIGDVIINVDTEGTITVNNQEMSVEVLENKLKR
;
A
#
# COMPACT_ATOMS: atom_id res chain seq x y z
N MET A 1 -46.28 -60.46 -10.87
CA MET A 1 -46.30 -59.06 -10.39
C MET A 1 -45.81 -59.08 -8.95
N LYS A 2 -44.58 -58.63 -8.69
CA LYS A 2 -44.05 -58.50 -7.33
C LYS A 2 -43.23 -57.22 -7.26
N PHE A 3 -43.66 -56.35 -6.35
CA PHE A 3 -43.28 -54.96 -6.23
C PHE A 3 -41.80 -54.80 -5.91
N ARG A 4 -41.17 -53.81 -6.56
CA ARG A 4 -39.88 -53.25 -6.15
C ARG A 4 -40.10 -52.58 -4.80
N SER A 5 -39.42 -53.04 -3.77
CA SER A 5 -39.33 -52.29 -2.51
C SER A 5 -38.42 -51.10 -2.78
N PHE A 6 -39.03 -49.93 -2.90
CA PHE A 6 -38.36 -48.68 -2.64
C PHE A 6 -38.49 -48.49 -1.12
N ASP A 7 -37.42 -48.76 -0.39
CA ASP A 7 -37.30 -48.17 0.94
C ASP A 7 -35.94 -47.49 1.08
N ASN A 8 -36.05 -46.40 1.80
CA ASN A 8 -35.25 -45.21 1.86
C ASN A 8 -33.90 -45.45 2.54
N SER A 9 -32.81 -45.05 1.91
CA SER A 9 -31.52 -44.84 2.58
C SER A 9 -30.79 -43.67 1.95
N ALA A 10 -31.54 -42.65 1.52
CA ALA A 10 -31.01 -41.35 1.11
C ALA A 10 -30.81 -40.40 2.32
N GLU A 11 -30.77 -40.96 3.52
CA GLU A 11 -30.62 -40.25 4.79
C GLU A 11 -29.46 -40.86 5.58
N GLU A 12 -28.22 -40.73 5.09
CA GLU A 12 -27.02 -40.82 5.93
C GLU A 12 -25.75 -40.39 5.18
N GLU A 13 -25.79 -39.25 4.48
CA GLU A 13 -24.53 -38.59 4.08
C GLU A 13 -24.63 -37.06 4.02
N THR A 14 -25.51 -36.45 4.81
CA THR A 14 -25.53 -34.98 5.02
C THR A 14 -24.57 -34.57 6.15
N GLY A 15 -23.38 -35.17 6.19
CA GLY A 15 -22.27 -34.62 6.96
C GLY A 15 -21.70 -33.43 6.21
N LEU A 16 -21.40 -32.32 6.89
CA LEU A 16 -20.69 -31.22 6.25
C LEU A 16 -19.39 -31.78 5.63
N PRO A 17 -19.08 -31.53 4.35
CA PRO A 17 -17.88 -32.06 3.72
C PRO A 17 -16.65 -31.37 4.32
N LEU A 18 -16.07 -31.99 5.36
CA LEU A 18 -14.94 -31.43 6.11
C LEU A 18 -13.66 -31.41 5.28
N THR A 19 -13.46 -32.37 4.38
CA THR A 19 -12.23 -32.48 3.58
C THR A 19 -12.03 -31.25 2.66
N PRO A 20 -13.04 -30.78 1.89
CA PRO A 20 -12.94 -29.50 1.18
C PRO A 20 -12.76 -28.28 2.08
N LEU A 21 -13.34 -28.27 3.28
CA LEU A 21 -13.22 -27.14 4.21
C LEU A 21 -11.79 -27.02 4.77
N ILE A 22 -11.19 -28.15 5.12
CA ILE A 22 -9.79 -28.23 5.59
C ILE A 22 -8.85 -27.73 4.49
N ASP A 23 -9.11 -28.06 3.23
CA ASP A 23 -8.30 -27.60 2.09
C ASP A 23 -8.34 -26.06 1.95
N ILE A 24 -9.52 -25.46 2.02
CA ILE A 24 -9.67 -23.99 1.98
C ILE A 24 -8.95 -23.33 3.16
N ILE A 25 -9.06 -23.88 4.36
CA ILE A 25 -8.38 -23.34 5.55
C ILE A 25 -6.86 -23.49 5.41
N PHE A 26 -6.37 -24.62 4.90
CA PHE A 26 -4.95 -24.87 4.69
C PHE A 26 -4.34 -23.90 3.67
N LEU A 27 -5.04 -23.68 2.54
CA LEU A 27 -4.65 -22.69 1.53
C LEU A 27 -4.63 -21.26 2.09
N LEU A 28 -5.60 -20.90 2.94
CA LEU A 28 -5.63 -19.60 3.62
C LEU A 28 -4.44 -19.41 4.58
N LEU A 29 -4.04 -20.44 5.33
CA LEU A 29 -2.87 -20.37 6.21
C LEU A 29 -1.56 -20.21 5.43
N ILE A 30 -1.39 -20.94 4.32
CA ILE A 30 -0.22 -20.78 3.43
C ILE A 30 -0.18 -19.37 2.85
N PHE A 31 -1.31 -18.87 2.35
CA PHE A 31 -1.42 -17.53 1.79
C PHE A 31 -1.07 -16.45 2.82
N TYR A 32 -1.59 -16.58 4.05
CA TYR A 32 -1.30 -15.68 5.16
C TYR A 32 0.19 -15.64 5.52
N ILE A 33 0.81 -16.82 5.68
CA ILE A 33 2.24 -16.94 5.98
C ILE A 33 3.09 -16.36 4.84
N SER A 34 2.66 -16.55 3.59
CA SER A 34 3.34 -16.04 2.40
C SER A 34 3.29 -14.52 2.28
N ILE A 35 2.17 -13.88 2.63
CA ILE A 35 2.02 -12.40 2.55
C ILE A 35 2.82 -11.69 3.64
N GLY A 36 2.98 -12.29 4.82
CA GLY A 36 3.63 -11.65 5.98
C GLY A 36 5.09 -11.21 5.78
N ARG A 37 5.71 -11.54 4.65
CA ARG A 37 7.10 -11.15 4.30
C ARG A 37 7.21 -9.80 3.59
N ILE A 38 6.11 -9.18 3.16
CA ILE A 38 6.16 -7.93 2.36
C ILE A 38 6.36 -6.69 3.25
N GLN A 39 5.92 -6.72 4.52
CA GLN A 39 5.91 -5.52 5.38
C GLN A 39 7.29 -5.13 5.97
N GLN A 40 8.32 -5.99 5.84
CA GLN A 40 9.65 -5.69 6.38
C GLN A 40 10.59 -4.99 5.38
N VAL A 41 10.21 -4.91 4.10
CA VAL A 41 11.10 -4.35 3.07
C VAL A 41 11.01 -2.81 3.02
N GLU A 42 9.90 -2.20 3.42
CA GLU A 42 9.75 -0.73 3.41
C GLU A 42 10.29 -0.03 4.67
N SER A 43 10.55 -0.76 5.77
CA SER A 43 11.01 -0.17 7.04
C SER A 43 12.52 -0.18 7.25
N GLN A 44 13.31 -0.64 6.27
CA GLN A 44 14.77 -0.74 6.38
C GLN A 44 15.55 0.26 5.52
N ILE A 45 14.90 1.30 5.00
CA ILE A 45 15.66 2.53 4.78
C ILE A 45 15.73 3.18 6.14
N ALA A 46 16.82 2.93 6.87
CA ALA A 46 17.26 3.82 7.93
C ALA A 46 17.59 5.17 7.29
N LEU A 47 16.55 5.92 6.93
CA LEU A 47 16.67 7.35 6.77
C LEU A 47 17.00 7.83 8.18
N SER A 48 18.28 8.05 8.43
CA SER A 48 18.68 9.03 9.43
C SER A 48 18.07 10.34 8.96
N LEU A 49 16.80 10.58 9.32
CA LEU A 49 16.21 11.89 9.14
C LEU A 49 17.14 12.80 9.95
N PRO A 50 17.91 13.71 9.31
CA PRO A 50 18.49 14.79 10.09
C PRO A 50 17.31 15.39 10.85
N THR A 51 17.47 15.63 12.15
CA THR A 51 16.45 16.29 12.97
C THR A 51 16.09 17.56 12.22
N ALA A 52 14.98 17.54 11.48
CA ALA A 52 14.53 18.70 10.75
C ALA A 52 14.11 19.67 11.85
N GLN A 53 14.96 20.66 12.08
CA GLN A 53 14.70 21.69 13.07
C GLN A 53 13.44 22.52 12.69
N SER A 54 12.86 22.27 11.50
CA SER A 54 11.54 22.72 11.08
C SER A 54 10.57 21.54 10.89
N ALA A 55 10.21 20.88 11.99
CA ALA A 55 8.86 20.31 12.13
C ALA A 55 7.94 21.26 12.91
N GLU A 56 8.26 22.56 12.94
CA GLU A 56 7.21 23.55 13.10
C GLU A 56 6.44 23.55 11.78
N SER A 57 5.13 23.28 11.84
CA SER A 57 4.22 23.59 10.75
C SER A 57 4.62 24.98 10.23
N PRO A 58 5.00 25.16 8.95
CA PRO A 58 5.31 26.48 8.46
C PRO A 58 4.04 27.29 8.66
N GLN A 59 4.09 28.17 9.65
CA GLN A 59 3.10 29.21 9.81
C GLN A 59 3.25 30.02 8.55
N GLN A 60 2.40 29.74 7.55
CA GLN A 60 2.50 30.26 6.19
C GLN A 60 2.82 31.74 6.29
N SER A 61 4.11 32.05 6.15
CA SER A 61 4.58 33.40 6.34
C SER A 61 4.32 34.04 4.98
N ILE A 62 3.69 35.22 4.99
CA ILE A 62 3.50 35.97 3.75
C ILE A 62 4.91 36.31 3.25
N GLY A 63 5.44 35.50 2.34
CA GLY A 63 6.83 35.59 1.90
C GLY A 63 7.50 34.24 1.59
N ASP A 64 6.91 33.11 1.96
CA ASP A 64 7.53 31.80 1.66
C ASP A 64 7.49 31.48 0.16
N VAL A 65 8.65 31.20 -0.44
CA VAL A 65 8.78 30.80 -1.85
C VAL A 65 8.92 29.28 -1.92
N ILE A 66 7.93 28.61 -2.51
CA ILE A 66 7.93 27.15 -2.69
C ILE A 66 8.58 26.82 -4.04
N ILE A 67 9.71 26.11 -3.99
CA ILE A 67 10.48 25.68 -5.16
C ILE A 67 10.38 24.14 -5.25
N ASN A 68 9.80 23.64 -6.34
CA ASN A 68 9.74 22.21 -6.64
C ASN A 68 10.78 21.87 -7.71
N VAL A 69 11.48 20.76 -7.53
CA VAL A 69 12.45 20.23 -8.50
C VAL A 69 12.07 18.78 -8.79
N ASP A 70 11.83 18.47 -10.07
CA ASP A 70 11.53 17.10 -10.48
C ASP A 70 12.81 16.26 -10.71
N THR A 71 12.64 14.98 -11.03
CA THR A 71 13.77 14.06 -11.27
C THR A 71 14.57 14.36 -12.54
N GLU A 72 13.99 15.13 -13.45
CA GLU A 72 14.62 15.56 -14.71
C GLU A 72 15.36 16.91 -14.54
N GLY A 73 15.26 17.54 -13.37
CA GLY A 73 15.90 18.82 -13.05
C GLY A 73 15.05 20.04 -13.45
N THR A 74 13.79 19.85 -13.82
CA THR A 74 12.84 20.93 -14.09
C THR A 74 12.47 21.63 -12.78
N ILE A 75 12.60 22.95 -12.77
CA ILE A 75 12.29 23.75 -11.58
C ILE A 75 10.95 24.45 -11.76
N THR A 76 10.04 24.24 -10.82
CA THR A 76 8.72 24.87 -10.78
C THR A 76 8.55 25.68 -9.51
N VAL A 77 8.27 26.98 -9.64
CA VAL A 77 7.97 27.88 -8.52
C VAL A 77 6.56 28.44 -8.68
N ASN A 78 5.71 28.26 -7.67
CA ASN A 78 4.30 28.69 -7.72
C ASN A 78 3.58 28.24 -9.01
N ASN A 79 3.77 26.97 -9.41
CA ASN A 79 3.22 26.38 -10.64
C ASN A 79 3.73 26.99 -11.96
N GLN A 80 4.82 27.76 -11.94
CA GLN A 80 5.50 28.23 -13.13
C GLN A 80 6.85 27.54 -13.27
N GLU A 81 7.04 26.85 -14.38
CA GLU A 81 8.34 26.33 -14.78
C GLU A 81 9.29 27.50 -15.06
N MET A 82 10.49 27.44 -14.50
CA MET A 82 11.50 28.46 -14.70
C MET A 82 12.90 27.86 -14.78
N SER A 83 13.76 28.47 -15.58
CA SER A 83 15.17 28.11 -15.62
C SER A 83 15.89 28.54 -14.34
N VAL A 84 17.01 27.86 -14.05
CA VAL A 84 17.89 28.17 -12.92
C VAL A 84 18.29 29.65 -12.92
N GLU A 85 18.60 30.20 -14.08
CA GLU A 85 19.02 31.60 -14.26
C GLU A 85 17.92 32.58 -13.84
N VAL A 86 16.67 32.31 -14.20
CA VAL A 86 15.52 33.15 -13.84
C VAL A 86 15.24 33.04 -12.34
N LEU A 87 15.37 31.84 -11.78
CA LEU A 87 15.21 31.61 -10.34
C LEU A 87 16.28 32.35 -9.53
N GLU A 88 17.55 32.28 -9.93
CA GLU A 88 18.64 33.00 -9.24
C GLU A 88 18.40 34.50 -9.19
N ASN A 89 17.94 35.09 -10.29
CA ASN A 89 17.60 36.51 -10.34
C ASN A 89 16.42 36.87 -9.43
N LYS A 90 15.47 35.94 -9.24
CA LYS A 90 14.29 36.12 -8.40
C LYS A 90 14.59 35.99 -6.89
N LEU A 91 15.63 35.24 -6.51
CA LEU A 91 16.02 35.02 -5.12
C LEU A 91 17.12 35.97 -4.62
N LYS A 92 17.91 36.57 -5.52
CA LYS A 92 19.00 37.51 -5.16
C LYS A 92 18.51 38.92 -4.77
N ARG A 93 17.21 39.19 -4.77
CA ARG A 93 16.62 40.50 -4.47
C ARG A 93 15.55 40.38 -3.39
#